data_AF-A0A6I3B6B9-F1
#
_entry.id   AF-A0A6I3B6B9-F1
#
_cell.length_a   1.000
_cell.length_b   1.000
_cell.length_c   1.000
_cell.angle_alpha   90.00
_cell.angle_beta   90.00
_cell.angle_gamma   90.00
#
_symmetry.space_group_name_H-M   'P 1'
#
loop_
_entity.id
_entity.type
_entity.pdbx_description
1 polymer ?
#
loop_
_entity_poly.entity_id
_entity_poly.type
_entity_poly.pdbx_seq_one_letter_code
_entity_poly.pdbx_strand_id
1 'polypeptide(L)'
;MRSDYGFRREELPRYLNVDPARRLVVLAGHDRGEQVFMSELSAALTDPCNPTTLVIIAGGQFFLPPEGKAEQDWQAEFREFRREFYRSLPFNSAIEDSARGSLAGREPFLGLHLRYSDRAHQAPLVDEIRKALIEARDASGLSSVFIASDTNEARAKWVSECKSLGLNPWFIEQDSWDRSKTGSGHAALVDWRVLGHSQRLVYFSESTFAVEAAVAAGAYDRSFPLAPHPRQAAAVKGRELIRAAVTYPMRHGWFSSQ
;
A
#
# COMPACT_ATOMS: atom_id res chain seq x y z
N MET A 1 18.78 14.97 0.56
CA MET A 1 19.31 13.72 1.15
C MET A 1 19.75 12.85 -0.02
N ARG A 2 21.03 12.46 -0.14
CA ARG A 2 21.48 11.57 -1.23
C ARG A 2 20.71 10.26 -1.08
N SER A 3 19.89 9.87 -2.04
CA SER A 3 19.37 8.50 -2.10
C SER A 3 20.54 7.58 -2.44
N ASP A 4 20.75 6.53 -1.64
CA ASP A 4 21.88 5.58 -1.67
C ASP A 4 21.98 4.70 -2.94
N TYR A 5 21.35 5.10 -4.05
CA TYR A 5 21.29 4.34 -5.30
C TYR A 5 22.12 4.97 -6.44
N GLY A 6 23.01 5.91 -6.14
CA GLY A 6 23.87 6.56 -7.14
C GLY A 6 23.21 7.68 -7.97
N PHE A 7 21.92 7.94 -7.75
CA PHE A 7 21.16 9.02 -8.40
C PHE A 7 20.36 9.81 -7.37
N ARG A 8 20.11 11.09 -7.63
CA ARG A 8 19.14 11.89 -6.88
C ARG A 8 17.80 11.84 -7.59
N ARG A 9 16.73 11.53 -6.84
CA ARG A 9 15.39 11.36 -7.39
C ARG A 9 14.92 12.59 -8.17
N GLU A 10 15.29 13.78 -7.73
CA GLU A 10 14.91 15.05 -8.35
C GLU A 10 15.61 15.30 -9.69
N GLU A 11 16.71 14.59 -9.95
CA GLU A 11 17.55 14.72 -11.14
C GLU A 11 17.21 13.66 -12.21
N LEU A 12 16.30 12.71 -11.90
CA LEU A 12 15.89 11.68 -12.85
C LEU A 12 14.87 12.24 -13.88
N PRO A 13 15.06 11.95 -15.18
CA PRO A 13 14.14 12.41 -16.21
C PRO A 13 12.74 11.81 -16.02
N ARG A 14 11.72 12.58 -16.41
CA ARG A 14 10.33 12.13 -16.42
C ARG A 14 10.04 11.28 -17.65
N TYR A 15 9.00 10.47 -17.55
CA TYR A 15 8.53 9.49 -18.54
C TYR A 15 9.60 8.44 -18.86
N LEU A 16 9.49 7.80 -20.03
CA LEU A 16 10.51 6.90 -20.53
C LEU A 16 11.65 7.71 -21.16
N ASN A 17 12.87 7.49 -20.68
CA ASN A 17 14.09 8.07 -21.19
C ASN A 17 15.14 6.98 -21.40
N VAL A 18 15.71 6.94 -22.60
CA VAL A 18 16.81 6.03 -22.93
C VAL A 18 18.05 6.88 -23.16
N ASP A 19 19.10 6.61 -22.40
CA ASP A 19 20.44 7.20 -22.55
C ASP A 19 21.39 6.08 -23.02
N PRO A 20 21.58 5.93 -24.35
CA PRO A 20 22.45 4.88 -24.90
C PRO A 20 23.92 5.06 -24.49
N ALA A 21 24.38 6.31 -24.33
CA ALA A 21 25.76 6.61 -23.97
C ALA A 21 26.11 6.11 -22.57
N ARG A 22 25.14 6.18 -21.65
CA ARG A 22 25.26 5.64 -20.28
C ARG A 22 24.69 4.24 -20.12
N ARG A 23 24.15 3.64 -21.19
CA ARG A 23 23.43 2.35 -21.17
C ARG A 23 22.37 2.32 -20.07
N LEU A 24 21.63 3.42 -19.95
CA LEU A 24 20.66 3.67 -18.88
C LEU A 24 19.27 3.84 -19.48
N VAL A 25 18.29 3.16 -18.89
CA VAL A 25 16.86 3.43 -19.13
C VAL A 25 16.24 3.94 -17.83
N VAL A 26 15.54 5.06 -17.91
CA VAL A 26 14.78 5.63 -16.80
C VAL A 26 13.30 5.64 -17.17
N LEU A 27 12.43 5.18 -16.27
CA LEU A 27 10.98 5.31 -16.40
C LEU A 27 10.42 6.01 -15.16
N ALA A 28 9.79 7.16 -15.35
CA ALA A 28 9.06 7.86 -14.30
C ALA A 28 7.71 8.38 -14.84
N GLY A 29 6.62 7.62 -14.67
CA GLY A 29 5.34 7.84 -15.36
C GLY A 29 4.68 9.19 -15.10
N HIS A 30 5.00 9.83 -13.97
CA HIS A 30 4.54 11.16 -13.56
C HIS A 30 2.99 11.27 -13.66
N ASP A 31 2.46 12.12 -14.52
CA ASP A 31 1.03 12.40 -14.70
C ASP A 31 0.35 11.42 -15.67
N ARG A 32 1.11 10.66 -16.46
CA ARG A 32 0.58 9.67 -17.41
C ARG A 32 0.49 8.26 -16.83
N GLY A 33 1.17 8.03 -15.71
CA GLY A 33 1.36 6.69 -15.15
C GLY A 33 2.36 5.86 -15.94
N GLU A 34 2.96 4.87 -15.28
CA GLU A 34 4.04 4.07 -15.86
C GLU A 34 3.53 3.07 -16.92
N GLN A 35 2.28 2.59 -16.76
CA GLN A 35 1.71 1.54 -17.60
C GLN A 35 1.64 1.92 -19.09
N VAL A 36 1.46 3.21 -19.40
CA VAL A 36 1.40 3.73 -20.78
C VAL A 36 2.70 3.47 -21.54
N PHE A 37 3.83 3.41 -20.83
CA PHE A 37 5.16 3.30 -21.43
C PHE A 37 5.66 1.85 -21.53
N MET A 38 4.89 0.86 -21.09
CA MET A 38 5.41 -0.51 -20.95
C MET A 38 5.79 -1.16 -22.29
N SER A 39 5.07 -0.86 -23.37
CA SER A 39 5.42 -1.34 -24.71
C SER A 39 6.74 -0.74 -25.20
N GLU A 40 6.92 0.58 -25.04
CA GLU A 40 8.14 1.29 -25.41
C GLU A 40 9.33 0.87 -24.53
N LEU A 41 9.10 0.64 -23.24
CA LEU A 41 10.11 0.11 -22.32
C LEU A 41 10.55 -1.30 -22.75
N SER A 42 9.61 -2.17 -23.12
CA SER A 42 9.93 -3.51 -23.61
C SER A 42 10.80 -3.47 -24.87
N ALA A 43 10.48 -2.57 -25.81
CA ALA A 43 11.30 -2.33 -26.99
C ALA A 43 12.70 -1.81 -26.62
N ALA A 44 12.79 -0.84 -25.69
CA ALA A 44 14.07 -0.28 -25.25
C ALA A 44 14.98 -1.30 -24.54
N LEU A 45 14.40 -2.27 -23.82
CA LEU A 45 15.15 -3.33 -23.14
C LEU A 45 15.59 -4.46 -24.08
N THR A 46 14.96 -4.59 -25.25
CA THR A 46 15.31 -5.58 -26.28
C THR A 46 16.23 -5.02 -27.37
N ASP A 47 16.50 -3.70 -27.35
CA ASP A 47 17.41 -3.02 -28.28
C ASP A 47 18.88 -3.51 -28.12
N PRO A 48 19.62 -3.70 -29.22
CA PRO A 48 21.04 -4.09 -29.21
C PRO A 48 21.98 -3.16 -28.41
N CYS A 49 21.57 -1.93 -28.06
CA CYS A 49 22.32 -1.07 -27.14
C CYS A 49 22.47 -1.67 -25.72
N ASN A 50 21.65 -2.66 -25.38
CA ASN A 50 21.69 -3.48 -24.17
C ASN A 50 21.92 -2.64 -22.89
N PRO A 51 20.88 -1.96 -22.39
CA PRO A 51 21.00 -1.15 -21.18
C PRO A 51 21.47 -2.01 -20.00
N THR A 52 22.48 -1.54 -19.27
CA THR A 52 23.00 -2.21 -18.06
C THR A 52 22.30 -1.73 -16.80
N THR A 53 21.55 -0.65 -16.88
CA THR A 53 20.88 -0.04 -15.73
C THR A 53 19.48 0.38 -16.10
N LEU A 54 18.50 -0.09 -15.32
CA LEU A 54 17.11 0.29 -15.41
C LEU A 54 16.70 0.97 -14.09
N VAL A 55 16.23 2.21 -14.17
CA VAL A 55 15.73 2.99 -13.04
C VAL A 55 14.24 3.23 -13.25
N ILE A 56 13.39 2.67 -12.40
CA ILE A 56 11.95 2.89 -12.44
C ILE A 56 11.53 3.67 -11.20
N ILE A 57 10.88 4.82 -11.40
CA ILE A 57 10.13 5.54 -10.37
C ILE A 57 8.65 5.29 -10.65
N ALA A 58 8.05 4.39 -9.90
CA ALA A 58 6.63 4.05 -10.02
C ALA A 58 5.87 4.31 -8.72
N GLY A 59 4.62 4.77 -8.84
CA GLY A 59 3.66 4.89 -7.73
C GLY A 59 2.57 3.81 -7.72
N GLY A 60 2.52 2.96 -8.75
CA GLY A 60 1.46 1.97 -8.97
C GLY A 60 2.00 0.59 -9.36
N GLN A 61 1.07 -0.35 -9.57
CA GLN A 61 1.39 -1.66 -10.11
C GLN A 61 1.64 -1.54 -11.61
N PHE A 62 2.77 -2.06 -12.08
CA PHE A 62 3.05 -2.20 -13.50
C PHE A 62 3.20 -3.68 -13.83
N PHE A 63 2.68 -4.05 -15.00
CA PHE A 63 2.54 -5.43 -15.43
C PHE A 63 2.74 -5.49 -16.94
N LEU A 64 3.58 -6.42 -17.39
CA LEU A 64 3.86 -6.64 -18.80
C LEU A 64 3.80 -8.14 -19.11
N PRO A 65 2.72 -8.63 -19.74
CA PRO A 65 2.66 -9.98 -20.27
C PRO A 65 3.79 -10.26 -21.26
N PRO A 66 4.44 -11.43 -21.16
CA PRO A 66 5.23 -11.95 -22.27
C PRO A 66 4.38 -12.02 -23.54
N GLU A 67 5.04 -11.91 -24.69
CA GLU A 67 4.37 -12.03 -25.99
C GLU A 67 3.59 -13.35 -26.09
N GLY A 68 2.36 -13.27 -26.61
CA GLY A 68 1.48 -14.43 -26.77
C GLY A 68 0.78 -14.91 -25.50
N LYS A 69 0.99 -14.28 -24.34
CA LYS A 69 0.34 -14.64 -23.08
C LYS A 69 -0.85 -13.76 -22.76
N ALA A 70 -2.00 -14.37 -22.43
CA ALA A 70 -3.15 -13.63 -21.96
C ALA A 70 -2.87 -12.98 -20.60
N GLU A 71 -3.39 -11.76 -20.40
CA GLU A 71 -3.22 -11.01 -19.16
C GLU A 71 -3.69 -11.78 -17.92
N GLN A 72 -4.81 -12.50 -18.02
CA GLN A 72 -5.37 -13.26 -16.90
C GLN A 72 -4.45 -14.39 -16.43
N ASP A 73 -3.83 -15.12 -17.37
CA ASP A 73 -2.89 -16.20 -17.05
C ASP A 73 -1.60 -15.63 -16.47
N TRP A 74 -1.11 -14.52 -17.04
CA TRP A 74 0.10 -13.87 -16.54
C TRP A 74 -0.10 -13.24 -15.16
N GLN A 75 -1.30 -12.77 -14.81
CA GLN A 75 -1.60 -12.19 -13.49
C GLN A 75 -1.29 -13.17 -12.35
N ALA A 76 -1.66 -14.44 -12.48
CA ALA A 76 -1.40 -15.45 -11.45
C ALA A 76 0.09 -15.74 -11.30
N GLU A 77 0.79 -15.96 -12.42
CA GLU A 77 2.24 -16.20 -12.40
C GLU A 77 3.03 -14.99 -11.91
N PHE A 78 2.64 -13.79 -12.33
CA PHE A 78 3.28 -12.55 -11.90
C PHE A 78 3.07 -12.28 -10.41
N ARG A 79 1.94 -12.70 -9.83
CA ARG A 79 1.76 -12.68 -8.36
C ARG A 79 2.78 -13.58 -7.67
N GLU A 80 3.02 -14.79 -8.17
CA GLU A 80 4.03 -15.68 -7.57
C GLU A 80 5.46 -15.12 -7.75
N PHE A 81 5.79 -14.56 -8.92
CA PHE A 81 7.07 -13.86 -9.12
C PHE A 81 7.26 -12.71 -8.13
N ARG A 82 6.25 -11.86 -7.94
CA ARG A 82 6.29 -10.78 -6.95
C ARG A 82 6.46 -11.30 -5.53
N ARG A 83 5.74 -12.36 -5.17
CA ARG A 83 5.85 -12.99 -3.85
C ARG A 83 7.27 -13.48 -3.59
N GLU A 84 7.87 -14.17 -4.56
CA GLU A 84 9.24 -14.67 -4.42
C GLU A 84 10.25 -13.52 -4.36
N PHE A 85 10.07 -12.49 -5.18
CA PHE A 85 10.86 -11.26 -5.10
C PHE A 85 10.77 -10.63 -3.70
N TYR A 86 9.58 -10.50 -3.13
CA TYR A 86 9.39 -9.95 -1.77
C TYR A 86 10.05 -10.80 -0.69
N ARG A 87 10.16 -12.12 -0.88
CA ARG A 87 10.89 -13.02 0.02
C ARG A 87 12.39 -12.86 -0.10
N SER A 88 12.89 -12.57 -1.31
CA SER A 88 14.33 -12.39 -1.55
C SER A 88 14.83 -10.99 -1.19
N LEU A 89 13.95 -10.02 -0.96
CA LEU A 89 14.34 -8.65 -0.64
C LEU A 89 15.07 -8.56 0.71
N PRO A 90 16.33 -8.07 0.75
CA PRO A 90 17.02 -7.82 2.00
C PRO A 90 16.52 -6.49 2.60
N PHE A 91 15.63 -6.56 3.59
CA PHE A 91 15.24 -5.40 4.36
C PHE A 91 16.34 -5.01 5.36
N ASN A 92 16.31 -3.74 5.79
CA ASN A 92 17.16 -3.28 6.89
C ASN A 92 16.92 -4.16 8.14
N SER A 93 17.98 -4.57 8.84
CA SER A 93 17.87 -5.48 9.99
C SER A 93 16.94 -4.94 11.08
N ALA A 94 16.88 -3.62 11.29
CA ALA A 94 15.96 -3.03 12.26
C ALA A 94 14.49 -3.27 11.92
N ILE A 95 14.12 -3.29 10.63
CA ILE A 95 12.76 -3.64 10.17
C ILE A 95 12.49 -5.11 10.46
N GLU A 96 13.40 -5.99 10.06
CA GLU A 96 13.24 -7.43 10.22
C GLU A 96 13.18 -7.84 11.70
N ASP A 97 14.02 -7.25 12.54
CA ASP A 97 14.05 -7.53 13.97
C ASP A 97 12.77 -7.03 14.66
N SER A 98 12.27 -5.85 14.27
CA SER A 98 11.00 -5.31 14.78
C SER A 98 9.80 -6.16 14.36
N ALA A 99 9.75 -6.57 13.08
CA ALA A 99 8.69 -7.44 12.57
C ALA A 99 8.73 -8.82 13.24
N ARG A 100 9.92 -9.43 13.32
CA ARG A 100 10.14 -10.72 13.99
C ARG A 100 9.77 -10.66 15.47
N GLY A 101 10.18 -9.61 16.17
CA GLY A 101 9.83 -9.39 17.58
C GLY A 101 8.31 -9.26 17.78
N SER A 102 7.61 -8.60 16.85
CA SER A 102 6.16 -8.45 16.89
C SER A 102 5.41 -9.77 16.62
N LEU A 103 5.99 -10.65 15.79
CA LEU A 103 5.46 -11.95 15.42
C LEU A 103 5.82 -13.07 16.43
N ALA A 104 6.85 -12.87 17.26
CA ALA A 104 7.32 -13.88 18.19
C ALA A 104 6.20 -14.32 19.16
N GLY A 105 5.92 -15.62 19.19
CA GLY A 105 4.88 -16.21 20.05
C GLY A 105 3.44 -15.87 19.63
N ARG A 106 3.23 -15.32 18.42
CA ARG A 106 1.88 -15.08 17.88
C ARG A 106 1.34 -16.33 17.18
N GLU A 107 0.10 -16.66 17.52
CA GLU A 107 -0.72 -17.61 16.75
C GLU A 107 -0.99 -17.08 15.34
N PRO A 108 -1.32 -17.95 14.37
CA PRO A 108 -1.78 -17.54 13.05
C PRO A 108 -2.93 -16.52 13.16
N PHE A 109 -2.91 -15.50 12.30
CA PHE A 109 -3.80 -14.35 12.42
C PHE A 109 -4.35 -13.87 11.08
N LEU A 110 -5.46 -13.14 11.15
CA LEU A 110 -6.01 -12.32 10.07
C LEU A 110 -5.30 -10.97 10.07
N GLY A 111 -5.00 -10.41 8.92
CA GLY A 111 -4.55 -9.02 8.83
C GLY A 111 -5.70 -8.11 8.41
N LEU A 112 -5.76 -6.91 8.98
CA LEU A 112 -6.66 -5.83 8.61
C LEU A 112 -5.82 -4.60 8.27
N HIS A 113 -5.93 -4.11 7.03
CA HIS A 113 -5.27 -2.87 6.62
C HIS A 113 -6.29 -1.77 6.34
N LEU A 114 -6.08 -0.61 6.97
CA LEU A 114 -6.98 0.54 6.93
C LEU A 114 -6.27 1.77 6.37
N ARG A 115 -6.85 2.41 5.36
CA ARG A 115 -6.31 3.63 4.74
C ARG A 115 -7.34 4.76 4.73
N TYR A 116 -7.38 5.55 5.80
CA TYR A 116 -8.39 6.60 6.02
C TYR A 116 -7.84 8.03 5.94
N SER A 117 -6.56 8.23 5.63
CA SER A 117 -5.96 9.57 5.52
C SER A 117 -6.30 10.26 4.18
N ASP A 118 -5.35 10.36 3.25
CA ASP A 118 -5.45 11.04 1.95
C ASP A 118 -6.48 10.42 1.00
N ARG A 119 -6.94 9.20 1.31
CA ARG A 119 -7.87 8.41 0.50
C ARG A 119 -9.12 8.00 1.26
N ALA A 120 -9.54 8.75 2.28
CA ALA A 120 -10.77 8.47 3.03
C ALA A 120 -12.01 8.32 2.12
N HIS A 121 -12.05 9.08 1.02
CA HIS A 121 -13.13 9.04 0.02
C HIS A 121 -13.19 7.72 -0.77
N GLN A 122 -12.11 6.93 -0.75
CA GLN A 122 -12.02 5.59 -1.35
C GLN A 122 -12.17 4.47 -0.32
N ALA A 123 -12.54 4.79 0.93
CA ALA A 123 -12.75 3.77 1.95
C ALA A 123 -14.06 2.99 1.69
N PRO A 124 -14.06 1.67 1.95
CA PRO A 124 -15.28 0.87 2.03
C PRO A 124 -16.19 1.32 3.20
N LEU A 125 -17.44 0.87 3.16
CA LEU A 125 -18.36 1.05 4.29
C LEU A 125 -17.91 0.21 5.50
N VAL A 126 -18.25 0.68 6.69
CA VAL A 126 -17.96 -0.04 7.94
C VAL A 126 -18.56 -1.43 7.93
N ASP A 127 -19.79 -1.59 7.45
CA ASP A 127 -20.48 -2.88 7.43
C ASP A 127 -19.86 -3.85 6.42
N GLU A 128 -19.26 -3.37 5.33
CA GLU A 128 -18.52 -4.20 4.39
C GLU A 128 -17.26 -4.77 5.03
N ILE A 129 -16.53 -3.94 5.78
CA ILE A 129 -15.33 -4.38 6.51
C ILE A 129 -15.73 -5.38 7.62
N ARG A 130 -16.83 -5.13 8.36
CA ARG A 130 -17.34 -6.07 9.38
C ARG A 130 -17.69 -7.43 8.78
N LYS A 131 -18.46 -7.44 7.68
CA LYS A 131 -18.83 -8.66 6.97
C LYS A 131 -17.60 -9.44 6.51
N ALA A 132 -16.62 -8.76 5.92
CA ALA A 132 -15.39 -9.39 5.48
C ALA A 132 -14.56 -9.97 6.64
N LEU A 133 -14.50 -9.31 7.80
CA LEU A 133 -13.83 -9.85 8.99
C LEU A 133 -14.53 -11.10 9.54
N ILE A 134 -15.87 -11.10 9.57
CA ILE A 134 -16.67 -12.28 9.96
C ILE A 134 -16.40 -13.43 8.98
N GLU A 135 -16.47 -13.17 7.68
CA GLU A 135 -16.24 -14.18 6.66
C GLU A 135 -14.80 -14.72 6.70
N ALA A 136 -13.81 -13.85 6.91
CA ALA A 136 -12.41 -14.24 7.07
C ALA A 136 -12.20 -15.14 8.30
N ARG A 137 -12.83 -14.80 9.43
CA ARG A 137 -12.82 -15.62 10.65
C ARG A 137 -13.48 -16.97 10.39
N ASP A 138 -14.69 -16.99 9.84
CA ASP A 138 -15.46 -18.21 9.65
C ASP A 138 -14.77 -19.15 8.64
N ALA A 139 -14.14 -18.61 7.61
CA ALA A 139 -13.41 -19.37 6.58
C ALA A 139 -12.00 -19.84 7.02
N SER A 140 -11.50 -19.42 8.19
CA SER A 140 -10.15 -19.78 8.67
C SER A 140 -10.12 -20.35 10.09
N GLY A 141 -11.17 -20.15 10.87
CA GLY A 141 -11.19 -20.45 12.30
C GLY A 141 -10.34 -19.49 13.16
N LEU A 142 -9.75 -18.44 12.58
CA LEU A 142 -8.82 -17.57 13.28
C LEU A 142 -9.54 -16.41 13.97
N SER A 143 -9.23 -16.17 15.25
CA SER A 143 -9.75 -15.05 16.03
C SER A 143 -8.75 -13.91 16.21
N SER A 144 -7.45 -14.17 16.07
CA SER A 144 -6.39 -13.15 16.18
C SER A 144 -6.39 -12.23 14.95
N VAL A 145 -6.35 -10.91 15.16
CA VAL A 145 -6.36 -9.91 14.08
C VAL A 145 -5.26 -8.87 14.27
N PHE A 146 -4.32 -8.80 13.34
CA PHE A 146 -3.37 -7.68 13.27
C PHE A 146 -4.00 -6.48 12.56
N ILE A 147 -3.94 -5.29 13.15
CA ILE A 147 -4.50 -4.07 12.56
C ILE A 147 -3.37 -3.09 12.20
N ALA A 148 -3.18 -2.89 10.89
CA ALA A 148 -2.37 -1.81 10.34
C ALA A 148 -3.28 -0.67 9.88
N SER A 149 -3.02 0.55 10.35
CA SER A 149 -3.82 1.73 10.07
C SER A 149 -2.92 2.93 9.86
N ASP A 150 -3.32 3.84 8.99
CA ASP A 150 -2.62 5.11 8.78
C ASP A 150 -3.02 6.23 9.76
N THR A 151 -4.00 5.97 10.63
CA THR A 151 -4.43 6.90 11.69
C THR A 151 -4.70 6.16 12.99
N ASN A 152 -4.43 6.83 14.13
CA ASN A 152 -4.68 6.27 15.46
C ASN A 152 -6.19 6.16 15.73
N GLU A 153 -6.99 7.12 15.29
CA GLU A 153 -8.44 7.14 15.48
C GLU A 153 -9.11 5.94 14.78
N ALA A 154 -8.72 5.64 13.54
CA ALA A 154 -9.25 4.49 12.82
C ALA A 154 -8.80 3.18 13.48
N ARG A 155 -7.56 3.11 13.94
CA ARG A 155 -7.06 1.92 14.66
C ARG A 155 -7.85 1.69 15.95
N ALA A 156 -8.01 2.71 16.79
CA ALA A 156 -8.76 2.61 18.05
C ALA A 156 -10.21 2.17 17.80
N LYS A 157 -10.87 2.76 16.80
CA LYS A 157 -12.20 2.33 16.36
C LYS A 157 -12.20 0.84 16.00
N TRP A 158 -11.32 0.41 15.12
CA TRP A 158 -11.31 -0.97 14.63
C TRP A 158 -10.88 -2.00 15.68
N VAL A 159 -10.08 -1.60 16.67
CA VAL A 159 -9.83 -2.41 17.87
C VAL A 159 -11.15 -2.68 18.62
N SER A 160 -11.98 -1.68 18.84
CA SER A 160 -13.29 -1.86 19.48
C SER A 160 -14.24 -2.72 18.63
N GLU A 161 -14.29 -2.46 17.33
CA GLU A 161 -15.12 -3.22 16.38
C GLU A 161 -14.72 -4.69 16.33
N CYS A 162 -13.43 -5.02 16.18
CA CYS A 162 -12.96 -6.40 16.18
C CYS A 162 -13.35 -7.12 17.48
N LYS A 163 -13.18 -6.48 18.65
CA LYS A 163 -13.61 -7.06 19.93
C LYS A 163 -15.11 -7.36 19.96
N SER A 164 -15.95 -6.45 19.45
CA SER A 164 -17.40 -6.65 19.36
C SER A 164 -17.80 -7.80 18.44
N LEU A 165 -16.95 -8.17 17.49
CA LEU A 165 -17.13 -9.31 16.59
C LEU A 165 -16.57 -10.63 17.16
N GLY A 166 -16.09 -10.63 18.41
CA GLY A 166 -15.46 -11.80 19.03
C GLY A 166 -14.05 -12.08 18.50
N LEU A 167 -13.38 -11.07 17.94
CA LEU A 167 -11.99 -11.15 17.48
C LEU A 167 -11.04 -10.57 18.54
N ASN A 168 -9.78 -10.97 18.47
CA ASN A 168 -8.69 -10.58 19.36
C ASN A 168 -7.72 -9.66 18.62
N PRO A 169 -7.99 -8.34 18.56
CA PRO A 169 -7.16 -7.42 17.82
C PRO A 169 -5.85 -7.11 18.54
N TRP A 170 -4.79 -6.93 17.77
CA TRP A 170 -3.50 -6.40 18.21
C TRP A 170 -2.90 -5.53 17.12
N PHE A 171 -1.95 -4.69 17.49
CA PHE A 171 -1.27 -3.75 16.61
C PHE A 171 0.13 -3.45 17.16
N ILE A 172 0.98 -2.86 16.34
CA ILE A 172 2.29 -2.34 16.79
C ILE A 172 2.11 -0.89 17.21
N GLU A 173 2.61 -0.54 18.39
CA GLU A 173 2.61 0.85 18.84
C GLU A 173 3.55 1.67 17.94
N GLN A 174 3.08 2.85 17.53
CA GLN A 174 3.85 3.76 16.68
C GLN A 174 4.17 5.01 17.46
N ASP A 175 5.45 5.36 17.55
CA ASP A 175 5.95 6.54 18.25
C ASP A 175 5.60 7.86 17.54
N SER A 176 5.28 7.82 16.24
CA SER A 176 4.96 8.99 15.42
C SER A 176 4.06 8.65 14.22
N TRP A 177 2.98 9.41 14.06
CA TRP A 177 2.00 9.32 12.95
C TRP A 177 2.29 10.30 11.80
N ASP A 178 3.33 11.12 11.94
CA ASP A 178 3.70 12.14 10.97
C ASP A 178 4.52 11.53 9.82
N ARG A 179 3.92 11.49 8.62
CA ARG A 179 4.51 10.97 7.37
C ARG A 179 5.74 11.75 6.88
N SER A 180 6.00 12.93 7.44
CA SER A 180 7.15 13.78 7.06
C SER A 180 8.45 13.42 7.79
N LYS A 181 8.39 12.55 8.81
CA LYS A 181 9.56 12.11 9.58
C LYS A 181 10.05 10.77 9.06
N THR A 182 11.37 10.59 8.93
CA THR A 182 12.03 9.33 8.50
C THR A 182 11.55 8.09 9.26
N GLY A 183 11.06 8.23 10.49
CA GLY A 183 10.48 7.14 11.29
C GLY A 183 9.15 6.56 10.75
N SER A 184 8.35 7.32 9.99
CA SER A 184 7.05 6.82 9.49
C SER A 184 7.20 5.76 8.40
N GLY A 185 8.26 5.87 7.58
CA GLY A 185 8.59 4.85 6.58
C GLY A 185 9.02 3.54 7.22
N HIS A 186 9.75 3.62 8.34
CA HIS A 186 10.17 2.45 9.11
C HIS A 186 8.95 1.69 9.65
N ALA A 187 8.07 2.37 10.38
CA ALA A 187 6.86 1.76 10.95
C ALA A 187 5.95 1.14 9.87
N ALA A 188 5.74 1.85 8.75
CA ALA A 188 4.95 1.32 7.64
C ALA A 188 5.55 0.04 7.04
N LEU A 189 6.88 -0.06 6.92
CA LEU A 189 7.53 -1.28 6.44
C LEU A 189 7.42 -2.42 7.45
N VAL A 190 7.50 -2.15 8.76
CA VAL A 190 7.26 -3.17 9.79
C VAL A 190 5.81 -3.68 9.70
N ASP A 191 4.83 -2.79 9.62
CA ASP A 191 3.42 -3.17 9.43
C ASP A 191 3.24 -4.01 8.15
N TRP A 192 3.87 -3.61 7.05
CA TRP A 192 3.83 -4.35 5.79
C TRP A 192 4.39 -5.76 5.93
N ARG A 193 5.54 -5.91 6.61
CA ARG A 193 6.16 -7.21 6.87
C ARG A 193 5.27 -8.09 7.74
N VAL A 194 4.67 -7.55 8.80
CA VAL A 194 3.73 -8.30 9.63
C VAL A 194 2.47 -8.71 8.87
N LEU A 195 1.87 -7.82 8.07
CA LEU A 195 0.74 -8.16 7.19
C LEU A 195 1.11 -9.28 6.20
N GLY A 196 2.36 -9.27 5.72
CA GLY A 196 2.96 -10.33 4.89
C GLY A 196 3.07 -11.70 5.58
N HIS A 197 2.73 -11.83 6.86
CA HIS A 197 2.62 -13.11 7.58
C HIS A 197 1.18 -13.51 7.92
N SER A 198 0.19 -12.70 7.54
CA SER A 198 -1.23 -13.01 7.78
C SER A 198 -1.69 -14.22 6.94
N GLN A 199 -2.62 -15.00 7.47
CA GLN A 199 -3.21 -16.14 6.74
C GLN A 199 -4.24 -15.70 5.69
N ARG A 200 -4.89 -14.56 5.96
CA ARG A 200 -5.86 -13.87 5.10
C ARG A 200 -5.82 -12.40 5.45
N LEU A 201 -6.04 -11.55 4.45
CA LEU A 201 -6.01 -10.09 4.61
C LEU A 201 -7.36 -9.47 4.26
N VAL A 202 -7.92 -8.64 5.12
CA VAL A 202 -9.03 -7.74 4.80
C VAL A 202 -8.43 -6.36 4.53
N TYR A 203 -8.63 -5.81 3.33
CA TYR A 203 -7.94 -4.59 2.94
C TYR A 203 -8.69 -3.78 1.89
N PHE A 204 -8.33 -2.51 1.73
CA PHE A 204 -8.91 -1.64 0.71
C PHE A 204 -8.21 -1.93 -0.62
N SER A 205 -8.96 -2.32 -1.64
CA SER A 205 -8.45 -2.69 -2.98
C SER A 205 -7.60 -1.60 -3.64
N GLU A 206 -7.92 -0.33 -3.40
CA GLU A 206 -7.18 0.84 -3.90
C GLU A 206 -5.83 1.09 -3.19
N SER A 207 -5.51 0.30 -2.15
CA SER A 207 -4.26 0.42 -1.40
C SER A 207 -3.22 -0.54 -1.97
N THR A 208 -2.35 -0.03 -2.85
CA THR A 208 -1.19 -0.77 -3.38
C THR A 208 -0.36 -1.44 -2.28
N PHE A 209 -0.13 -0.72 -1.17
CA PHE A 209 0.53 -1.25 0.03
C PHE A 209 -0.09 -2.57 0.53
N ALA A 210 -1.42 -2.62 0.62
CA ALA A 210 -2.12 -3.77 1.18
C ALA A 210 -2.26 -4.90 0.15
N VAL A 211 -2.42 -4.55 -1.12
CA VAL A 211 -2.36 -5.52 -2.22
C VAL A 211 -1.03 -6.26 -2.22
N GLU A 212 0.10 -5.53 -2.15
CA GLU A 212 1.42 -6.17 -2.12
C GLU A 212 1.66 -6.94 -0.82
N ALA A 213 1.10 -6.52 0.31
CA ALA A 213 1.17 -7.30 1.55
C ALA A 213 0.43 -8.64 1.42
N ALA A 214 -0.75 -8.65 0.78
CA ALA A 214 -1.49 -9.88 0.52
C ALA A 214 -0.76 -10.82 -0.47
N VAL A 215 -0.06 -10.24 -1.47
CA VAL A 215 0.83 -10.99 -2.37
C VAL A 215 2.02 -11.57 -1.60
N ALA A 216 2.70 -10.77 -0.77
CA ALA A 216 3.83 -11.20 0.04
C ALA A 216 3.46 -12.35 1.00
N ALA A 217 2.25 -12.31 1.58
CA ALA A 217 1.71 -13.39 2.39
C ALA A 217 1.47 -14.70 1.62
N GLY A 218 1.34 -14.64 0.30
CA GLY A 218 0.81 -15.76 -0.49
C GLY A 218 -0.63 -16.10 -0.13
N ALA A 219 -1.37 -15.12 0.37
CA ALA A 219 -2.76 -15.25 0.78
C ALA A 219 -3.71 -14.45 -0.12
N TYR A 220 -3.22 -13.92 -1.23
CA TYR A 220 -3.97 -13.02 -2.12
C TYR A 220 -5.35 -13.56 -2.50
N ASP A 221 -5.43 -14.77 -3.06
CA ASP A 221 -6.71 -15.36 -3.53
C ASP A 221 -7.65 -15.77 -2.37
N ARG A 222 -7.14 -15.82 -1.14
CA ARG A 222 -7.90 -16.14 0.10
C ARG A 222 -8.24 -14.90 0.92
N SER A 223 -7.81 -13.73 0.46
CA SER A 223 -7.99 -12.44 1.11
C SER A 223 -9.22 -11.72 0.56
N PHE A 224 -9.64 -10.66 1.26
CA PHE A 224 -10.86 -9.91 1.01
C PHE A 224 -10.52 -8.48 0.59
N PRO A 225 -10.28 -8.24 -0.72
CA PRO A 225 -10.16 -6.89 -1.25
C PRO A 225 -11.53 -6.21 -1.21
N LEU A 226 -11.58 -5.02 -0.59
CA LEU A 226 -12.78 -4.23 -0.47
C LEU A 226 -12.74 -3.06 -1.45
N ALA A 227 -13.75 -2.98 -2.31
CA ALA A 227 -13.92 -1.90 -3.28
C ALA A 227 -14.28 -0.58 -2.58
N PRO A 228 -13.88 0.58 -3.14
CA PRO A 228 -14.35 1.87 -2.67
C PRO A 228 -15.87 1.97 -2.88
N HIS A 229 -16.61 2.44 -1.86
CA HIS A 229 -18.05 2.60 -1.98
C HIS A 229 -18.40 4.02 -2.49
N PRO A 230 -19.17 4.19 -3.59
CA PRO A 230 -19.47 5.51 -4.18
C PRO A 230 -20.10 6.51 -3.20
N ARG A 231 -20.93 6.03 -2.26
CA ARG A 231 -21.53 6.87 -1.21
C ARG A 231 -20.49 7.42 -0.21
N GLN A 232 -19.41 6.70 0.05
CA GLN A 232 -18.33 7.17 0.92
C GLN A 232 -17.61 8.37 0.30
N ALA A 233 -17.36 8.31 -1.02
CA ALA A 233 -16.75 9.40 -1.76
C ALA A 233 -17.59 10.68 -1.70
N ALA A 234 -18.91 10.57 -1.85
CA ALA A 234 -19.84 11.68 -1.72
C ALA A 234 -19.88 12.25 -0.28
N ALA A 235 -19.91 11.38 0.73
CA ALA A 235 -19.96 11.79 2.14
C ALA A 235 -18.68 12.50 2.60
N VAL A 236 -17.50 12.04 2.16
CA VAL A 236 -16.22 12.68 2.48
C VAL A 236 -16.13 14.06 1.81
N LYS A 237 -16.48 14.18 0.52
CA LYS A 237 -16.57 15.48 -0.17
C LYS A 237 -17.53 16.44 0.52
N GLY A 238 -18.69 15.95 0.97
CA GLY A 238 -19.65 16.75 1.73
C GLY A 238 -19.07 17.26 3.06
N ARG A 239 -18.37 16.42 3.83
CA ARG A 239 -17.70 16.82 5.07
C ARG A 239 -16.57 17.81 4.83
N GLU A 240 -15.80 17.66 3.76
CA GLU A 240 -14.77 18.62 3.37
C GLU A 240 -15.36 19.98 3.00
N LEU A 241 -16.46 20.01 2.25
CA LEU A 241 -17.18 21.25 1.94
C LEU A 241 -17.74 21.93 3.18
N ILE A 242 -18.33 21.18 4.12
CA ILE A 242 -18.80 21.72 5.39
C ILE A 242 -17.63 22.24 6.22
N ARG A 243 -16.53 21.50 6.33
CA ARG A 243 -15.33 21.93 7.05
C ARG A 243 -14.71 23.16 6.40
N ALA A 244 -14.68 23.23 5.07
CA ALA A 244 -14.23 24.40 4.33
C ALA A 244 -15.15 25.59 4.64
N ALA A 245 -16.47 25.45 4.55
CA ALA A 245 -17.43 26.51 4.87
C ALA A 245 -17.33 27.00 6.33
N VAL A 246 -17.11 26.10 7.29
CA VAL A 246 -16.93 26.44 8.72
C VAL A 246 -15.60 27.15 8.98
N THR A 247 -14.53 26.72 8.30
CA THR A 247 -13.19 27.30 8.50
C THR A 247 -12.92 28.51 7.60
N TYR A 248 -13.76 28.76 6.59
CA TYR A 248 -13.64 29.88 5.65
C TYR A 248 -13.68 31.26 6.34
N PRO A 249 -14.61 31.55 7.28
CA PRO A 249 -14.62 32.80 8.04
C PRO A 249 -13.35 33.01 8.90
N MET A 250 -12.80 31.91 9.45
CA MET A 250 -11.59 31.95 10.27
C MET A 250 -10.31 32.16 9.44
N ARG A 251 -10.28 31.65 8.20
CA ARG A 251 -9.15 31.83 7.27
C ARG A 251 -9.15 33.19 6.56
N HIS A 252 -10.31 33.85 6.49
CA HIS A 252 -10.48 35.16 5.82
C HIS A 252 -10.68 36.32 6.80
N GLY A 253 -10.31 36.15 8.08
CA GLY A 253 -10.11 37.26 9.02
C GLY A 253 -11.38 37.96 9.52
N TRP A 254 -12.55 37.35 9.40
CA TRP A 254 -13.81 38.00 9.82
C TRP A 254 -13.97 38.13 11.34
N PHE A 255 -13.10 37.48 12.13
CA PHE A 255 -13.07 37.53 13.59
C PHE A 255 -11.78 38.11 14.19
N SER A 256 -10.93 38.77 13.41
CA SER A 256 -9.88 39.63 13.97
C SER A 256 -10.47 41.02 14.25
N SER A 257 -11.24 41.11 15.33
CA SER A 257 -11.59 42.39 15.96
C SER A 257 -11.61 42.19 17.47
N GLN A 258 -10.43 42.29 18.09
CA GLN A 258 -10.09 43.24 19.16
C GLN A 258 -8.64 43.05 19.57
#